data_AF-A0AA38WHF5-F1
#
_entry.id   AF-A0AA38WHF5-F1
#
_cell.length_a   1.000
_cell.length_b   1.000
_cell.length_c   1.000
_cell.angle_alpha   90.00
_cell.angle_beta   90.00
_cell.angle_gamma   90.00
#
_symmetry.space_group_name_H-M   'P 1'
#
loop_
_entity.id
_entity.type
_entity.pdbx_description
1 polymer ?
#
loop_
_entity_poly.entity_id
_entity_poly.type
_entity_poly.pdbx_seq_one_letter_code
_entity_poly.pdbx_strand_id
1 'polypeptide(L)'
;MESGGSTYQDMDRMVAMETAVRTWGRWVDSNIDTTKTRLFFQSFSPTHYEYAPSSTVFRPPTIPSEWSGGAATTTKNCYGETAPVTASAFSAVYPNEMKVVDAVLRQMQTPVYVLDITTLSAMRKDAHPSIYSGDTSTGQKANPDHTPDCTHWCLPGLPDTWNQLFYTALFF
;
A
#
# COMPACT_ATOMS: atom_id res chain seq x y z
N MET A 1 1.95 -16.18 -13.64
CA MET A 1 0.54 -15.79 -13.82
C MET A 1 -0.06 -16.57 -14.96
N GLU A 2 -1.23 -17.20 -14.77
CA GLU A 2 -1.97 -17.84 -15.86
C GLU A 2 -2.82 -16.79 -16.58
N SER A 3 -2.72 -16.72 -17.91
CA SER A 3 -3.53 -15.84 -18.76
C SER A 3 -3.68 -16.47 -20.15
N GLY A 4 -4.91 -16.52 -20.67
CA GLY A 4 -5.18 -17.08 -22.00
C GLY A 4 -4.76 -18.54 -22.17
N GLY A 5 -4.81 -19.35 -21.11
CA GLY A 5 -4.38 -20.75 -21.13
C GLY A 5 -2.86 -20.98 -21.13
N SER A 6 -2.06 -19.92 -20.90
CA SER A 6 -0.60 -19.99 -20.78
C SER A 6 -0.14 -19.50 -19.41
N THR A 7 0.92 -20.12 -18.89
CA THR A 7 1.56 -19.72 -17.63
C THR A 7 2.80 -18.89 -17.92
N TYR A 8 2.78 -17.63 -17.49
CA TYR A 8 3.88 -16.68 -17.60
C TYR A 8 4.71 -16.69 -16.30
N GLN A 9 6.03 -16.90 -16.41
CA GLN A 9 6.97 -16.82 -15.28
C GLN A 9 7.26 -15.37 -14.88
N ASP A 10 7.36 -14.48 -15.87
CA ASP A 10 7.51 -13.05 -15.67
C ASP A 10 6.48 -12.30 -16.52
N MET A 11 5.91 -11.24 -15.94
CA MET A 11 4.90 -10.40 -16.56
C MET A 11 5.06 -8.99 -16.01
N ASP A 12 4.90 -7.99 -16.87
CA ASP A 12 4.88 -6.60 -16.41
C ASP A 12 3.86 -6.46 -15.27
N ARG A 13 4.31 -5.90 -14.14
CA ARG A 13 3.51 -5.83 -12.92
C ARG A 13 2.23 -5.02 -13.11
N MET A 14 2.27 -3.94 -13.88
CA MET A 14 1.08 -3.12 -14.12
C MET A 14 0.08 -3.86 -15.01
N VAL A 15 0.57 -4.58 -16.03
CA VAL A 15 -0.27 -5.46 -16.87
C VAL A 15 -0.89 -6.59 -16.05
N ALA A 16 -0.11 -7.21 -15.17
CA ALA A 16 -0.58 -8.27 -14.27
C ALA A 16 -1.66 -7.74 -13.32
N MET A 17 -1.43 -6.58 -12.70
CA MET A 17 -2.38 -5.91 -11.81
C MET A 17 -3.67 -5.53 -12.56
N GLU A 18 -3.55 -4.91 -13.73
CA GLU A 18 -4.72 -4.55 -14.55
C GLU A 18 -5.53 -5.79 -14.91
N THR A 19 -4.87 -6.86 -15.34
CA THR A 19 -5.53 -8.13 -15.68
C THR A 19 -6.26 -8.72 -14.48
N ALA A 20 -5.63 -8.71 -13.30
CA ALA A 20 -6.25 -9.19 -12.07
C ALA A 20 -7.47 -8.35 -11.66
N VAL A 21 -7.33 -7.02 -11.59
CA VAL A 21 -8.41 -6.12 -11.18
C VAL A 21 -9.56 -6.14 -12.20
N ARG A 22 -9.29 -6.23 -13.51
CA ARG A 22 -10.33 -6.40 -14.54
C ARG A 22 -11.08 -7.71 -14.40
N THR A 23 -10.37 -8.78 -14.04
CA THR A 23 -11.00 -10.10 -13.83
C THR A 23 -11.92 -10.06 -12.62
N TRP A 24 -11.46 -9.46 -11.51
CA TRP A 24 -12.29 -9.21 -10.34
C TRP A 24 -13.49 -8.31 -10.67
N GLY A 25 -13.29 -7.20 -11.39
CA GLY A 25 -14.36 -6.27 -11.76
C GLY A 25 -15.46 -6.94 -12.61
N ARG A 26 -15.09 -7.76 -13.61
CA ARG A 26 -16.06 -8.54 -14.39
C ARG A 26 -16.84 -9.54 -13.54
N TRP A 27 -16.16 -10.19 -12.58
CA TRP A 27 -16.82 -11.08 -11.66
C TRP A 27 -17.81 -10.32 -10.78
N VAL A 28 -17.41 -9.17 -10.25
CA VAL A 28 -18.29 -8.28 -9.45
C VAL A 28 -19.54 -7.91 -10.24
N ASP A 29 -19.37 -7.36 -11.45
CA ASP A 29 -20.49 -6.93 -12.30
C ASP A 29 -21.47 -8.04 -12.65
N SER A 30 -21.01 -9.30 -12.65
CA SER A 30 -21.83 -10.46 -12.98
C SER A 30 -22.49 -11.12 -11.76
N ASN A 31 -22.00 -10.87 -10.54
CA ASN A 31 -22.36 -11.66 -9.36
C ASN A 31 -22.86 -10.86 -8.16
N ILE A 32 -22.66 -9.55 -8.14
CA ILE A 32 -23.00 -8.73 -6.97
C ILE A 32 -24.36 -8.05 -7.14
N ASP A 33 -25.27 -8.37 -6.22
CA ASP A 33 -26.53 -7.66 -6.03
C ASP A 33 -26.31 -6.43 -5.14
N THR A 34 -26.26 -5.25 -5.76
CA THR A 34 -26.03 -3.97 -5.07
C THR A 34 -27.19 -3.51 -4.20
N THR A 35 -28.36 -4.14 -4.30
CA THR A 35 -29.48 -3.87 -3.38
C THR A 35 -29.27 -4.49 -2.00
N LYS A 36 -28.34 -5.47 -1.91
CA LYS A 36 -28.00 -6.19 -0.67
C LYS A 36 -26.55 -6.01 -0.24
N THR A 37 -25.68 -5.63 -1.18
CA THR A 37 -24.23 -5.63 -0.97
C THR A 37 -23.65 -4.26 -1.29
N ARG A 38 -22.83 -3.74 -0.37
CA ARG A 38 -22.00 -2.54 -0.59
C ARG A 38 -20.57 -2.99 -0.86
N LEU A 39 -19.98 -2.51 -1.95
CA LEU A 39 -18.61 -2.84 -2.31
C LEU A 39 -17.64 -1.75 -1.91
N PHE A 40 -16.53 -2.18 -1.31
CA PHE A 40 -15.43 -1.33 -0.92
C PHE A 40 -14.14 -1.87 -1.51
N PHE A 41 -13.27 -0.98 -1.98
CA PHE A 41 -11.91 -1.30 -2.38
C PHE A 41 -10.96 -0.51 -1.51
N GLN A 42 -10.15 -1.20 -0.71
CA GLN A 42 -9.12 -0.56 0.10
C GLN A 42 -7.93 -0.20 -0.80
N SER A 43 -7.53 1.07 -0.79
CA SER A 43 -6.41 1.53 -1.58
C SER A 43 -5.07 1.01 -1.05
N PHE A 44 -3.99 1.37 -1.74
CA PHE A 44 -2.64 0.88 -1.48
C PHE A 44 -2.15 1.16 -0.04
N SER A 45 -1.68 0.12 0.65
CA SER A 45 -0.93 0.25 1.92
C SER A 45 0.56 0.45 1.62
N PRO A 46 1.15 1.63 1.93
CA PRO A 46 2.54 1.94 1.65
C PRO A 46 3.53 1.08 2.42
N THR A 47 4.74 0.98 1.87
CA THR A 47 5.91 0.45 2.56
C THR A 47 6.91 1.59 2.78
N HIS A 48 7.82 1.43 3.74
CA HIS A 48 8.76 2.48 4.14
C HIS A 48 10.22 1.99 4.10
N TYR A 49 10.70 1.66 2.90
CA TYR A 49 12.10 1.27 2.64
C TYR A 49 12.71 2.13 1.55
N GLU A 50 13.98 2.45 1.69
CA GLU A 50 14.84 2.90 0.61
C GLU A 50 15.43 1.69 -0.10
N TYR A 51 15.10 1.50 -1.38
CA TYR A 51 15.76 0.50 -2.23
C TYR A 51 16.99 1.09 -2.90
N ALA A 52 17.99 0.25 -3.15
CA ALA A 52 19.22 0.68 -3.81
C ALA A 52 18.93 1.31 -5.20
N PRO A 53 19.66 2.35 -5.61
CA PRO A 53 19.43 3.07 -6.87
C PRO A 53 19.62 2.21 -8.14
N SER A 54 20.16 1.00 -8.04
CA SER A 54 20.25 0.03 -9.15
C SER A 54 19.01 -0.85 -9.31
N SER A 55 18.00 -0.71 -8.45
CA SER A 55 16.75 -1.46 -8.57
C SER A 55 15.90 -0.87 -9.68
N THR A 56 15.95 -1.46 -10.87
CA THR A 56 14.91 -1.30 -11.90
C THR A 56 13.57 -1.92 -11.47
N VAL A 57 13.56 -2.62 -10.33
CA VAL A 57 12.40 -3.24 -9.72
C VAL A 57 11.78 -2.27 -8.71
N PHE A 58 10.53 -1.88 -8.98
CA PHE A 58 9.59 -1.23 -8.08
C PHE A 58 10.15 -0.12 -7.16
N ARG A 59 9.91 1.14 -7.54
CA ARG A 59 10.03 2.26 -6.60
C ARG A 59 8.83 2.17 -5.65
N PRO A 60 9.02 1.87 -4.35
CA PRO A 60 7.89 1.81 -3.44
C PRO A 60 7.24 3.20 -3.39
N PRO A 61 5.94 3.27 -3.15
CA PRO A 61 5.21 4.53 -3.19
C PRO A 61 5.57 5.47 -2.04
N THR A 62 6.44 5.05 -1.12
CA THR A 62 7.03 5.95 -0.14
C THR A 62 8.46 5.53 0.19
N ILE A 63 9.39 6.45 0.03
CA ILE A 63 10.80 6.29 0.43
C ILE A 63 11.18 7.39 1.42
N PRO A 64 12.22 7.19 2.26
CA PRO A 64 12.63 8.17 3.26
C PRO A 64 12.86 9.59 2.72
N SER A 65 13.37 9.76 1.50
CA SER A 65 13.55 11.09 0.89
C SER A 65 12.24 11.86 0.71
N GLU A 66 11.10 11.19 0.56
CA GLU A 66 9.78 11.81 0.46
C GLU A 66 9.25 12.33 1.81
N TRP A 67 9.85 11.93 2.93
CA TRP A 67 9.53 12.44 4.27
C TRP A 67 10.13 13.82 4.55
N SER A 68 11.08 14.27 3.73
CA SER A 68 11.81 15.53 3.91
C SER A 68 11.74 16.42 2.66
N GLY A 69 10.67 16.28 1.87
CA GLY A 69 10.49 17.08 0.65
C GLY A 69 11.57 16.86 -0.40
N GLY A 70 12.17 15.67 -0.45
CA GLY A 70 13.25 15.32 -1.36
C GLY A 70 14.65 15.73 -0.88
N ALA A 71 14.79 16.26 0.34
CA ALA A 71 16.09 16.50 0.93
C ALA A 71 16.83 15.17 1.18
N ALA A 72 18.17 15.22 1.19
CA ALA A 72 18.97 14.06 1.55
C ALA A 72 18.71 13.71 3.02
N THR A 73 18.36 12.45 3.28
CA THR A 73 18.13 11.91 4.63
C THR A 73 19.12 10.78 4.90
N THR A 74 19.53 10.63 6.15
CA THR A 74 20.33 9.49 6.59
C THR A 74 19.48 8.26 6.90
N THR A 75 18.17 8.43 7.09
CA THR A 75 17.25 7.33 7.32
C THR A 75 16.99 6.57 6.02
N LYS A 76 17.08 5.24 6.08
CA LYS A 76 16.87 4.33 4.95
C LYS A 76 15.59 3.51 5.04
N ASN A 77 14.90 3.52 6.18
CA ASN A 77 13.72 2.70 6.43
C ASN A 77 12.93 3.25 7.64
N CYS A 78 11.91 2.53 8.12
CA CYS A 78 11.08 2.93 9.27
C CYS A 78 11.75 2.79 10.65
N TYR A 79 12.98 2.28 10.76
CA TYR A 79 13.66 2.10 12.05
C TYR A 79 14.03 3.44 12.68
N GLY A 80 13.73 3.58 13.98
CA GLY A 80 13.98 4.81 14.73
C GLY A 80 12.96 5.93 14.49
N GLU A 81 12.05 5.75 13.53
CA GLU A 81 10.98 6.70 13.26
C GLU A 81 9.87 6.56 14.30
N THR A 82 9.64 7.62 15.07
CA THR A 82 8.71 7.62 16.23
C THR A 82 7.61 8.66 16.15
N ALA A 83 7.60 9.42 15.05
CA ALA A 83 6.58 10.43 14.76
C ALA A 83 6.20 10.38 13.27
N PRO A 84 4.95 10.72 12.92
CA PRO A 84 4.53 10.82 11.54
C PRO A 84 5.29 11.92 10.79
N VAL A 85 5.26 11.85 9.47
CA VAL A 85 5.75 12.92 8.59
C VAL A 85 4.92 14.19 8.81
N THR A 86 5.57 15.33 8.93
CA THR A 86 4.87 16.63 8.96
C THR A 86 4.26 16.94 7.60
N ALA A 87 2.99 17.37 7.57
CA ALA A 87 2.25 17.61 6.32
C ALA A 87 2.96 18.55 5.33
N SER A 88 3.68 19.56 5.82
CA SER A 88 4.44 20.51 4.99
C SER A 88 5.67 19.90 4.29
N ALA A 89 6.14 18.74 4.75
CA ALA A 89 7.32 18.05 4.23
C ALA A 89 6.96 16.85 3.33
N PHE A 90 5.69 16.45 3.28
CA PHE A 90 5.26 15.24 2.58
C PHE A 90 4.91 15.53 1.12
N SER A 91 5.65 14.92 0.19
CA SER A 91 5.31 14.94 -1.23
C SER A 91 4.59 13.64 -1.61
N ALA A 92 3.26 13.63 -1.50
CA ALA A 92 2.46 12.48 -1.87
C ALA A 92 2.53 12.21 -3.39
N VAL A 93 3.07 11.06 -3.79
CA VAL A 93 2.97 10.58 -5.17
C VAL A 93 1.84 9.57 -5.25
N TYR A 94 0.83 9.86 -6.08
CA TYR A 94 -0.25 8.91 -6.33
C TYR A 94 0.31 7.66 -7.02
N PRO A 95 0.24 6.46 -6.41
CA PRO A 95 0.90 5.27 -6.94
C PRO A 95 0.37 4.90 -8.32
N ASN A 96 1.24 4.39 -9.20
CA ASN A 96 0.81 3.97 -10.54
C ASN A 96 -0.17 2.77 -10.45
N GLU A 97 -0.03 1.93 -9.45
CA GLU A 97 -0.96 0.84 -9.12
C GLU A 97 -2.37 1.37 -8.87
N MET A 98 -2.48 2.49 -8.15
CA MET A 98 -3.78 3.09 -7.87
C MET A 98 -4.40 3.71 -9.13
N LYS A 99 -3.59 4.23 -10.06
CA LYS A 99 -4.08 4.67 -11.39
C LYS A 99 -4.66 3.50 -12.19
N VAL A 100 -4.04 2.31 -12.11
CA VAL A 100 -4.58 1.09 -12.73
C VAL A 100 -5.92 0.71 -12.10
N VAL A 101 -6.00 0.71 -10.77
CA VAL A 101 -7.25 0.45 -10.05
C VAL A 101 -8.34 1.43 -10.47
N ASP A 102 -8.07 2.75 -10.44
CA ASP A 102 -9.03 3.78 -10.85
C ASP A 102 -9.53 3.58 -12.27
N ALA A 103 -8.62 3.26 -13.20
CA ALA A 103 -8.98 3.06 -14.60
C ALA A 103 -9.93 1.88 -14.79
N VAL A 104 -9.77 0.81 -14.01
CA VAL A 104 -10.67 -0.34 -14.03
C VAL A 104 -11.99 -0.02 -13.32
N LEU A 105 -11.95 0.56 -12.12
CA LEU A 105 -13.15 0.88 -11.35
C LEU A 105 -14.09 1.83 -12.11
N ARG A 106 -13.54 2.80 -12.86
CA ARG A 106 -14.33 3.71 -13.72
C ARG A 106 -15.08 3.01 -14.86
N GLN A 107 -14.67 1.80 -15.23
CA GLN A 107 -15.29 1.01 -16.30
C GLN A 107 -16.24 -0.05 -15.77
N MET A 108 -16.33 -0.24 -14.45
CA MET A 108 -17.26 -1.19 -13.83
C MET A 108 -18.68 -0.65 -13.86
N GLN A 109 -19.65 -1.55 -14.00
CA GLN A 109 -21.06 -1.23 -13.88
C GLN A 109 -21.48 -1.09 -12.41
N THR A 110 -20.89 -1.92 -11.55
CA THR A 110 -21.13 -1.92 -10.12
C THR A 110 -20.35 -0.78 -9.46
N PRO A 111 -21.02 0.14 -8.73
CA PRO A 111 -20.32 1.18 -8.00
C PRO A 111 -19.48 0.58 -6.88
N VAL A 112 -18.22 1.04 -6.80
CA VAL A 112 -17.26 0.63 -5.77
C VAL A 112 -16.82 1.87 -5.00
N TYR A 113 -16.92 1.82 -3.67
CA TYR A 113 -16.40 2.86 -2.81
C TYR A 113 -14.91 2.63 -2.56
N VAL A 114 -14.04 3.55 -2.99
CA VAL A 114 -12.61 3.46 -2.71
C VAL A 114 -12.34 4.03 -1.31
N LEU A 115 -11.88 3.17 -0.40
CA LEU A 115 -11.32 3.60 0.88
C LEU A 115 -9.88 4.06 0.63
N ASP A 116 -9.72 5.34 0.29
CA ASP A 116 -8.39 5.92 0.04
C ASP A 116 -7.63 6.16 1.35
N ILE A 117 -6.84 5.17 1.72
CA ILE A 117 -5.94 5.18 2.87
C ILE A 117 -4.50 5.53 2.48
N THR A 118 -4.20 5.76 1.20
CA THR A 118 -2.82 5.71 0.68
C THR A 118 -1.96 6.82 1.27
N THR A 119 -2.38 8.07 1.08
CA THR A 119 -1.64 9.27 1.49
C THR A 119 -1.51 9.36 2.99
N LEU A 120 -2.61 9.16 3.75
CA LEU A 120 -2.56 9.20 5.21
C LEU A 120 -1.62 8.13 5.76
N SER A 121 -1.57 6.95 5.13
CA SER A 121 -0.71 5.85 5.58
C SER A 121 0.76 6.11 5.27
N ALA A 122 1.05 6.77 4.15
CA ALA A 122 2.40 7.12 3.75
C ALA A 122 3.04 8.18 4.66
N MET A 123 2.21 8.94 5.38
CA MET A 123 2.69 9.84 6.42
C MET A 123 3.06 9.11 7.72
N ARG A 124 2.67 7.84 7.89
CA ARG A 124 2.81 7.10 9.15
C ARG A 124 4.05 6.22 9.20
N LYS A 125 5.21 6.78 8.88
CA LYS A 125 6.53 6.11 8.99
C LYS A 125 6.82 5.53 10.38
N ASP A 126 6.13 6.05 11.41
CA ASP A 126 6.21 5.66 12.82
C ASP A 126 5.39 4.43 13.21
N ALA A 127 4.47 3.97 12.35
CA ALA A 127 3.45 2.99 12.76
C ALA A 127 3.80 1.53 12.43
N HIS A 128 5.00 1.26 11.93
CA HIS A 128 5.47 -0.07 11.59
C HIS A 128 6.04 -0.83 12.80
N PRO A 129 5.96 -2.16 12.84
CA PRO A 129 6.66 -2.98 13.83
C PRO A 129 8.17 -2.82 13.80
N SER A 130 8.76 -2.47 12.65
CA SER A 130 10.21 -2.36 12.50
C SER A 130 10.88 -3.67 12.94
N ILE A 131 11.85 -3.63 13.85
CA ILE A 131 12.56 -4.81 14.39
C ILE A 131 11.76 -5.61 15.44
N TYR A 132 10.49 -5.26 15.65
CA TYR A 132 9.62 -5.90 16.64
C TYR A 132 8.56 -6.83 16.00
N SER A 133 8.70 -7.19 14.72
CA SER A 133 7.86 -8.21 14.07
C SER A 133 8.38 -9.63 14.33
N GLY A 134 7.49 -10.62 14.32
CA GLY A 134 7.86 -12.05 14.30
C GLY A 134 8.67 -12.57 15.51
N ASP A 135 9.53 -13.56 15.25
CA ASP A 135 10.46 -14.10 16.25
C ASP A 135 11.65 -13.15 16.42
N THR A 136 11.62 -12.40 17.52
CA THR A 136 12.64 -11.41 17.88
C THR A 136 13.98 -12.02 18.36
N SER A 137 14.16 -13.34 18.21
CA SER A 137 15.40 -14.03 18.53
C SER A 137 16.50 -13.72 17.49
N THR A 138 17.35 -12.75 17.85
CA THR A 138 18.74 -12.57 17.41
C THR A 138 19.03 -11.94 16.04
N GLY A 139 18.29 -12.21 14.97
CA GLY A 139 18.66 -11.73 13.62
C GLY A 139 18.28 -10.28 13.32
N GLN A 140 17.01 -9.93 13.53
CA GLN A 140 16.47 -8.62 13.14
C GLN A 140 17.03 -7.46 13.99
N LYS A 141 17.13 -7.68 15.31
CA LYS A 141 17.68 -6.67 16.23
C LYS A 141 19.16 -6.41 16.02
N ALA A 142 19.91 -7.36 15.45
CA ALA A 142 21.33 -7.24 15.21
C ALA A 142 21.66 -6.35 14.00
N ASN A 143 20.71 -6.14 13.08
CA ASN A 143 20.91 -5.31 11.89
C ASN A 143 19.64 -4.52 11.51
N PRO A 144 19.31 -3.48 12.30
CA PRO A 144 18.08 -2.71 12.13
C PRO A 144 18.03 -1.87 10.84
N ASP A 145 19.17 -1.69 10.16
CA ASP A 145 19.21 -0.98 8.87
C ASP A 145 18.73 -1.85 7.70
N HIS A 146 18.81 -3.17 7.84
CA HIS A 146 18.58 -4.11 6.73
C HIS A 146 17.41 -5.07 6.93
N THR A 147 16.93 -5.20 8.17
CA THR A 147 15.92 -6.19 8.52
C THR A 147 14.63 -5.66 9.20
N PRO A 148 14.35 -4.34 9.28
CA PRO A 148 13.11 -3.90 9.91
C PRO A 148 11.93 -4.30 9.03
N ASP A 149 10.80 -4.64 9.63
CA ASP A 149 9.52 -4.77 8.94
C ASP A 149 8.88 -3.39 8.79
N CYS A 150 8.88 -2.89 7.56
CA CYS A 150 8.28 -1.63 7.16
C CYS A 150 7.17 -1.85 6.13
N THR A 151 6.52 -3.03 6.15
CA THR A 151 5.35 -3.36 5.33
C THR A 151 4.10 -3.58 6.16
N HIS A 152 4.23 -4.20 7.34
CA HIS A 152 3.12 -4.45 8.26
C HIS A 152 2.96 -3.31 9.25
N TRP A 153 1.86 -3.30 10.01
CA TRP A 153 1.54 -2.23 10.94
C TRP A 153 1.38 -2.77 12.36
N CYS A 154 1.84 -2.00 13.35
CA CYS A 154 1.57 -2.30 14.76
C CYS A 154 0.06 -2.25 15.04
N LEU A 155 -0.37 -3.05 16.03
CA LEU A 155 -1.70 -2.99 16.62
C LEU A 155 -1.57 -2.80 18.14
N PRO A 156 -2.30 -1.84 18.75
CA PRO A 156 -3.12 -0.81 18.11
C PRO A 156 -2.28 0.15 17.25
N GLY A 157 -2.88 0.75 16.22
CA GLY A 157 -2.13 1.57 15.27
C GLY A 157 -2.90 2.05 14.04
N LEU A 158 -2.18 2.21 12.93
CA LEU A 158 -2.72 2.76 11.69
C LEU A 158 -3.95 1.99 11.14
N PRO A 159 -3.98 0.64 11.17
CA PRO A 159 -5.16 -0.11 10.70
C PRO A 159 -6.44 0.22 11.47
N ASP A 160 -6.35 0.70 12.72
CA ASP A 160 -7.51 1.15 13.47
C ASP A 160 -8.15 2.38 12.80
N THR A 161 -7.33 3.30 12.27
CA THR A 161 -7.82 4.45 11.49
C THR A 161 -8.52 4.00 10.21
N TRP A 162 -7.98 3.00 9.51
CA TRP A 162 -8.62 2.44 8.31
C TRP A 162 -10.00 1.86 8.65
N ASN A 163 -10.10 1.15 9.78
CA ASN A 163 -11.36 0.61 10.27
C ASN A 163 -12.36 1.71 10.67
N GLN A 164 -11.90 2.84 11.23
CA GLN A 164 -12.77 3.99 11.49
C GLN A 164 -13.30 4.63 10.20
N LEU A 165 -12.46 4.75 9.17
CA LEU A 165 -12.89 5.24 7.85
C LEU A 165 -13.88 4.29 7.19
N PHE A 166 -13.62 2.99 7.26
CA PHE A 166 -14.55 1.96 6.77
C PHE A 166 -15.88 2.00 7.52
N TYR A 167 -15.84 2.03 8.86
CA TYR A 167 -17.04 2.13 9.69
C TYR A 167 -17.86 3.37 9.32
N THR A 168 -17.20 4.51 9.15
CA THR A 168 -17.86 5.75 8.73
C THR A 168 -18.52 5.56 7.37
N ALA A 169 -17.77 5.12 6.35
CA ALA A 169 -18.31 4.91 5.01
C ALA A 169 -19.42 3.85 4.96
N LEU A 170 -19.43 2.89 5.88
CA LEU A 170 -20.42 1.82 5.96
C LEU A 170 -21.74 2.27 6.61
N PHE A 171 -21.74 3.26 7.49
CA PHE A 171 -22.93 3.62 8.28
C PHE A 171 -23.37 5.09 8.16
N PHE A 172 -22.55 5.96 7.59
CA PHE A 172 -22.79 7.39 7.42
C PHE A 172 -22.52 7.81 5.98
#